data_AF-A0A1R2C7E4-F1
#
_entry.id   AF-A0A1R2C7E4-F1
#
_cell.length_a   1.000
_cell.length_b   1.000
_cell.length_c   1.000
_cell.angle_alpha   90.00
_cell.angle_beta   90.00
_cell.angle_gamma   90.00
#
_symmetry.space_group_name_H-M   'P 1'
#
loop_
_entity.id
_entity.type
_entity.pdbx_description
1 polymer ?
#
loop_
_entity_poly.entity_id
_entity_poly.type
_entity_poly.pdbx_seq_one_letter_code
_entity_poly.pdbx_strand_id
1 'polypeptide(L)'
;MDLHIVDLIESLNNFDENPSARLSNSIIISDYPGLISYLIQNLSGINIKILRQLLEYIPEQILEEILINETLPSKLIEHIKTQPPDYDSIKILSDIYDESIYEQLVDSEVLSKLVYSIQGAGPKMCENLVKVLVFISKHKMQEILSIPNSRNFGEILIYRLNRAQGIEKKLMLKTVTDIIFSFPDYFYINDLKVVCDIVVDSLSNQEEEILTENYEALTALMDVKDFFDLKYRFSEIYEVLQVPEGNSYILKIQDRIYSMISN
;
A
#
# COMPACT_ATOMS: atom_id res chain seq x y z
N MET A 1 -32.05 -8.19 20.03
CA MET A 1 -30.74 -7.54 20.18
C MET A 1 -30.39 -7.66 21.63
N ASP A 2 -29.48 -8.58 21.97
CA ASP A 2 -29.21 -8.95 23.36
C ASP A 2 -28.63 -7.77 24.13
N LEU A 3 -29.23 -7.43 25.28
CA LEU A 3 -28.77 -6.37 26.18
C LEU A 3 -27.26 -6.51 26.51
N HIS A 4 -26.74 -7.74 26.48
CA HIS A 4 -25.34 -8.06 26.72
C HIS A 4 -24.36 -7.40 25.72
N ILE A 5 -24.77 -7.17 24.47
CA ILE A 5 -23.88 -6.56 23.45
C ILE A 5 -23.75 -5.05 23.68
N VAL A 6 -24.85 -4.38 24.04
CA VAL A 6 -24.85 -2.93 24.34
C VAL A 6 -24.06 -2.66 25.62
N ASP A 7 -24.26 -3.46 26.66
CA ASP A 7 -23.50 -3.35 27.92
C ASP A 7 -22.00 -3.62 27.71
N LEU A 8 -21.66 -4.56 26.81
CA LEU A 8 -20.27 -4.85 26.46
C LEU A 8 -19.62 -3.66 25.73
N ILE A 9 -20.32 -3.01 24.79
CA ILE A 9 -19.81 -1.86 24.05
C ILE A 9 -19.70 -0.62 24.95
N GLU A 10 -20.68 -0.36 25.81
CA GLU A 10 -20.61 0.71 26.81
C GLU A 10 -19.47 0.46 27.81
N SER A 11 -19.26 -0.80 28.21
CA SER A 11 -18.09 -1.18 28.99
C SER A 11 -16.81 -0.86 28.20
N LEU A 12 -16.67 -1.31 26.95
CA LEU A 12 -15.46 -1.15 26.15
C LEU A 12 -15.15 0.33 25.79
N ASN A 13 -16.17 1.16 25.55
CA ASN A 13 -16.01 2.59 25.25
C ASN A 13 -15.49 3.41 26.44
N ASN A 14 -15.62 2.91 27.67
CA ASN A 14 -15.15 3.57 28.89
C ASN A 14 -13.73 3.15 29.33
N PHE A 15 -12.99 2.38 28.52
CA PHE A 15 -11.64 1.91 28.88
C PHE A 15 -10.54 2.62 28.08
N ASP A 16 -9.68 3.34 28.79
CA ASP A 16 -8.41 3.86 28.27
C ASP A 16 -7.31 2.78 28.19
N GLU A 17 -7.42 1.69 28.96
CA GLU A 17 -6.39 0.65 29.07
C GLU A 17 -6.86 -0.76 28.65
N ASN A 18 -6.19 -1.26 27.61
CA ASN A 18 -6.10 -2.64 27.09
C ASN A 18 -7.36 -3.55 27.14
N PRO A 19 -8.30 -3.42 26.17
CA PRO A 19 -9.52 -4.24 26.03
C PRO A 19 -9.30 -5.75 25.83
N SER A 20 -8.09 -6.14 25.41
CA SER A 20 -7.71 -7.52 25.06
C SER A 20 -7.87 -8.54 26.21
N ALA A 21 -7.69 -8.13 27.47
CA ALA A 21 -7.74 -9.02 28.62
C ALA A 21 -9.17 -9.43 29.04
N ARG A 22 -10.20 -8.69 28.61
CA ARG A 22 -11.61 -9.02 28.89
C ARG A 22 -12.28 -9.74 27.73
N LEU A 23 -11.94 -9.40 26.48
CA LEU A 23 -12.50 -10.04 25.29
C LEU A 23 -12.25 -11.56 25.26
N SER A 24 -11.13 -12.02 25.81
CA SER A 24 -10.75 -13.45 25.86
C SER A 24 -11.62 -14.31 26.78
N ASN A 25 -12.37 -13.72 27.72
CA ASN A 25 -13.11 -14.46 28.75
C ASN A 25 -14.65 -14.34 28.67
N SER A 26 -15.20 -13.49 27.79
CA SER A 26 -16.64 -13.14 27.86
C SER A 26 -17.42 -13.11 26.54
N ILE A 27 -16.79 -13.37 25.38
CA ILE A 27 -17.51 -13.43 24.09
C ILE A 27 -17.50 -14.85 23.56
N ILE A 28 -18.70 -15.44 23.43
CA ILE A 28 -18.89 -16.74 22.78
C ILE A 28 -18.70 -16.52 21.27
N ILE A 29 -17.94 -17.39 20.62
CA ILE A 29 -17.57 -17.29 19.19
C ILE A 29 -18.78 -17.10 18.25
N SER A 30 -19.98 -17.51 18.66
CA SER A 30 -21.23 -17.35 17.89
C SER A 30 -21.71 -15.92 17.73
N ASP A 31 -21.30 -14.97 18.59
CA ASP A 31 -21.91 -13.65 18.66
C ASP A 31 -21.10 -12.57 17.90
N TYR A 32 -19.91 -12.93 17.42
CA TYR A 32 -19.01 -12.02 16.70
C TYR A 32 -19.66 -11.37 15.49
N PRO A 33 -20.31 -12.08 14.54
CA PRO A 33 -20.86 -11.45 13.34
C PRO A 33 -21.90 -10.36 13.63
N GLY A 34 -22.75 -10.58 14.65
CA GLY A 34 -23.77 -9.63 15.09
C GLY A 34 -23.16 -8.39 15.77
N LEU A 35 -22.18 -8.60 16.66
CA LEU A 35 -21.44 -7.52 17.30
C LEU A 35 -20.71 -6.66 16.25
N ILE A 36 -19.97 -7.28 15.33
CA ILE A 36 -19.20 -6.57 14.31
C ILE A 36 -20.11 -5.79 13.37
N SER A 37 -21.21 -6.40 12.92
CA SER A 37 -22.23 -5.71 12.12
C SER A 37 -22.77 -4.47 12.83
N TYR A 38 -23.04 -4.57 14.14
CA TYR A 38 -23.47 -3.42 14.94
C TYR A 38 -22.39 -2.34 15.04
N LEU A 39 -21.13 -2.73 15.28
CA LEU A 39 -20.01 -1.77 15.36
C LEU A 39 -19.82 -1.04 14.02
N ILE A 40 -19.89 -1.76 12.90
CA ILE A 40 -19.79 -1.19 11.55
C ILE A 40 -20.92 -0.17 11.31
N GLN A 41 -22.16 -0.54 11.65
CA GLN A 41 -23.32 0.35 11.49
C GLN A 41 -23.24 1.62 12.34
N ASN A 42 -22.55 1.57 13.48
CA ASN A 42 -22.44 2.66 14.45
C ASN A 42 -21.02 3.26 14.51
N LEU A 43 -20.21 3.09 13.46
CA LEU A 43 -18.82 3.56 13.40
C LEU A 43 -18.63 5.06 13.71
N SER A 44 -19.63 5.90 13.46
CA SER A 44 -19.60 7.33 13.78
C SER A 44 -19.68 7.64 15.28
N GLY A 45 -20.11 6.70 16.11
CA GLY A 45 -20.26 6.84 17.56
C GLY A 45 -19.39 5.89 18.39
N ILE A 46 -18.49 5.14 17.75
CA ILE A 46 -17.71 4.07 18.38
C ILE A 46 -16.21 4.33 18.24
N ASN A 47 -15.44 3.94 19.25
CA ASN A 47 -13.99 3.97 19.20
C ASN A 47 -13.45 2.92 18.20
N ILE A 48 -12.91 3.36 17.05
CA ILE A 48 -12.38 2.49 15.99
C ILE A 48 -11.30 1.53 16.49
N LYS A 49 -10.57 1.91 17.54
CA LYS A 49 -9.62 1.04 18.24
C LYS A 49 -10.25 -0.28 18.69
N ILE A 50 -11.49 -0.24 19.17
CA ILE A 50 -12.25 -1.43 19.60
C ILE A 50 -12.56 -2.31 18.39
N LEU A 51 -13.01 -1.72 17.28
CA LEU A 51 -13.27 -2.46 16.05
C LEU A 51 -11.98 -3.14 15.55
N ARG A 52 -10.86 -2.42 15.46
CA ARG A 52 -9.57 -3.00 15.05
C ARG A 52 -9.19 -4.20 15.93
N GLN A 53 -9.26 -4.04 17.25
CA GLN A 53 -8.91 -5.11 18.18
C GLN A 53 -9.82 -6.32 18.01
N LEU A 54 -11.12 -6.12 17.83
CA LEU A 54 -12.04 -7.23 17.58
C LEU A 54 -11.72 -7.96 16.28
N LEU A 55 -11.39 -7.23 15.21
CA LEU A 55 -11.01 -7.82 13.93
C LEU A 55 -9.79 -8.75 14.05
N GLU A 56 -8.87 -8.49 14.99
CA GLU A 56 -7.69 -9.34 15.26
C GLU A 56 -8.02 -10.70 15.91
N TYR A 57 -9.21 -10.86 16.51
CA TYR A 57 -9.61 -12.08 17.22
C TYR A 57 -10.61 -12.94 16.45
N ILE A 58 -11.06 -12.50 15.28
CA ILE A 58 -12.01 -13.24 14.46
C ILE A 58 -11.26 -14.33 13.67
N PRO A 59 -11.85 -15.53 13.50
CA PRO A 59 -11.32 -16.52 12.56
C PRO A 59 -11.17 -15.95 11.14
N GLU A 60 -10.04 -16.22 10.50
CA GLU A 60 -9.64 -15.66 9.18
C GLU A 60 -10.74 -15.76 8.11
N GLN A 61 -11.46 -16.88 8.05
CA GLN A 61 -12.57 -17.12 7.13
C GLN A 61 -13.72 -16.10 7.28
N ILE A 62 -14.06 -15.75 8.52
CA ILE A 62 -15.12 -14.77 8.82
C ILE A 62 -14.57 -13.35 8.63
N LEU A 63 -13.28 -13.13 8.91
CA LEU A 63 -12.62 -11.85 8.71
C LEU A 63 -12.61 -11.46 7.23
N GLU A 64 -12.27 -12.36 6.32
CA GLU A 64 -12.30 -12.11 4.87
C GLU A 64 -13.69 -11.66 4.38
N GLU A 65 -14.74 -12.36 4.80
CA GLU A 65 -16.12 -11.98 4.46
C GLU A 65 -16.49 -10.58 4.94
N ILE A 66 -15.99 -10.15 6.10
CA ILE A 66 -16.25 -8.83 6.69
C ILE A 66 -15.45 -7.74 6.01
N LEU A 67 -14.19 -7.99 5.66
CA LEU A 67 -13.30 -7.02 5.02
C LEU A 67 -13.71 -6.73 3.57
N ILE A 68 -14.24 -7.73 2.85
CA ILE A 68 -14.66 -7.61 1.45
C ILE A 68 -16.11 -7.10 1.34
N ASN A 69 -16.90 -7.19 2.41
CA ASN A 69 -18.25 -6.61 2.43
C ASN A 69 -18.15 -5.07 2.36
N GLU A 70 -18.61 -4.50 1.24
CA GLU A 70 -18.61 -3.06 0.92
C GLU A 70 -19.07 -2.15 2.07
N THR A 71 -19.89 -2.67 2.99
CA THR A 71 -20.40 -1.93 4.15
C THR A 71 -19.28 -1.39 5.05
N LEU A 72 -18.26 -2.20 5.37
CA LEU A 72 -17.18 -1.77 6.27
C LEU A 72 -16.24 -0.74 5.61
N PRO A 73 -15.70 -0.98 4.40
CA PRO A 73 -14.90 0.02 3.70
C PRO A 73 -15.66 1.33 3.47
N SER A 74 -16.94 1.28 3.10
CA SER A 74 -17.77 2.47 2.92
C SER A 74 -17.87 3.29 4.20
N LYS A 75 -18.09 2.64 5.35
CA LYS A 75 -18.20 3.31 6.65
C LYS A 75 -16.86 3.86 7.14
N LEU A 76 -15.74 3.17 6.87
CA LEU A 76 -14.40 3.69 7.17
C LEU A 76 -14.05 4.90 6.31
N ILE A 77 -14.43 4.89 5.04
CA ILE A 77 -14.22 6.04 4.13
C ILE A 77 -15.09 7.22 4.55
N GLU A 78 -16.36 6.99 4.92
CA GLU A 78 -17.24 8.02 5.50
C GLU A 78 -16.65 8.59 6.82
N HIS A 79 -16.06 7.72 7.65
CA HIS A 79 -15.35 8.16 8.85
C HIS A 79 -14.16 9.08 8.51
N ILE A 80 -13.29 8.71 7.58
CA ILE A 80 -12.16 9.55 7.12
C ILE A 80 -12.65 10.84 6.44
N LYS A 81 -13.82 10.80 5.81
CA LYS A 81 -14.43 12.00 5.26
C LYS A 81 -14.84 12.99 6.35
N THR A 82 -15.25 12.51 7.53
CA THR A 82 -15.70 13.38 8.63
C THR A 82 -14.63 13.68 9.68
N GLN A 83 -13.64 12.80 9.84
CA GLN A 83 -12.56 12.88 10.82
C GLN A 83 -11.18 12.82 10.14
N PRO A 84 -10.11 13.35 10.75
CA PRO A 84 -8.75 13.10 10.27
C PRO A 84 -8.43 11.59 10.27
N PRO A 85 -7.70 11.07 9.27
CA PRO A 85 -7.18 9.71 9.32
C PRO A 85 -6.42 9.42 10.62
N ASP A 86 -6.75 8.32 11.28
CA ASP A 86 -6.07 7.84 12.47
C ASP A 86 -5.41 6.48 12.20
N TYR A 87 -4.57 6.01 13.13
CA TYR A 87 -3.84 4.76 12.94
C TYR A 87 -4.77 3.54 12.80
N ASP A 88 -5.83 3.46 13.61
CA ASP A 88 -6.69 2.28 13.66
C ASP A 88 -7.55 2.19 12.39
N SER A 89 -8.13 3.32 11.92
CA SER A 89 -8.89 3.34 10.66
C SER A 89 -8.03 2.98 9.46
N ILE A 90 -6.82 3.54 9.36
CA ILE A 90 -5.90 3.24 8.26
C ILE A 90 -5.35 1.82 8.33
N LYS A 91 -5.15 1.25 9.53
CA LYS A 91 -4.76 -0.16 9.65
C LYS A 91 -5.83 -1.08 9.08
N ILE A 92 -7.10 -0.88 9.46
CA ILE A 92 -8.20 -1.71 8.94
C ILE A 92 -8.31 -1.55 7.42
N LEU A 93 -8.23 -0.31 6.91
CA LEU A 93 -8.20 -0.08 5.46
C LEU A 93 -7.03 -0.79 4.79
N SER A 94 -5.83 -0.78 5.36
CA SER A 94 -4.67 -1.44 4.75
C SER A 94 -4.77 -2.97 4.69
N ASP A 95 -5.67 -3.57 5.48
CA ASP A 95 -5.94 -5.00 5.49
C ASP A 95 -7.01 -5.41 4.45
N ILE A 96 -7.67 -4.43 3.82
CA ILE A 96 -8.64 -4.65 2.74
C ILE A 96 -7.88 -4.70 1.41
N TYR A 97 -7.79 -5.89 0.82
CA TYR A 97 -7.01 -6.14 -0.41
C TYR A 97 -7.82 -6.01 -1.72
N ASP A 98 -9.03 -5.44 -1.67
CA ASP A 98 -9.90 -5.29 -2.85
C ASP A 98 -9.76 -3.89 -3.46
N GLU A 99 -9.13 -3.83 -4.63
CA GLU A 99 -8.90 -2.60 -5.42
C GLU A 99 -10.19 -1.94 -5.92
N SER A 100 -11.22 -2.73 -6.21
CA SER A 100 -12.48 -2.24 -6.79
C SER A 100 -13.27 -1.38 -5.81
N ILE A 101 -13.13 -1.69 -4.52
CA ILE A 101 -13.71 -0.94 -3.40
C ILE A 101 -13.16 0.49 -3.38
N TYR A 102 -11.85 0.65 -3.58
CA TYR A 102 -11.21 1.96 -3.54
C TYR A 102 -11.54 2.82 -4.76
N GLU A 103 -11.65 2.22 -5.94
CA GLU A 103 -12.03 2.94 -7.16
C GLU A 103 -13.39 3.63 -7.01
N GLN A 104 -14.36 2.93 -6.40
CA GLN A 104 -15.73 3.41 -6.28
C GLN A 104 -15.95 4.37 -5.10
N LEU A 105 -15.29 4.12 -3.97
CA LEU A 105 -15.61 4.81 -2.72
C LEU A 105 -14.69 6.00 -2.41
N VAL A 106 -13.46 6.02 -2.93
CA VAL A 106 -12.50 7.09 -2.63
C VAL A 106 -12.71 8.27 -3.58
N ASP A 107 -13.39 9.30 -3.08
CA ASP A 107 -13.47 10.60 -3.75
C ASP A 107 -12.18 11.44 -3.56
N SER A 108 -12.11 12.57 -4.26
CA SER A 108 -10.93 13.46 -4.24
C SER A 108 -10.67 14.09 -2.86
N GLU A 109 -11.70 14.25 -2.03
CA GLU A 109 -11.58 14.80 -0.68
C GLU A 109 -10.89 13.80 0.25
N VAL A 110 -11.37 12.55 0.26
CA VAL A 110 -10.77 11.46 1.03
C VAL A 110 -9.34 11.20 0.55
N LEU A 111 -9.12 11.17 -0.77
CA LEU A 111 -7.80 10.98 -1.33
C LEU A 111 -6.80 12.04 -0.86
N SER A 112 -7.22 13.31 -0.87
CA SER A 112 -6.41 14.43 -0.38
C SER A 112 -6.05 14.25 1.10
N LYS A 113 -7.02 13.86 1.94
CA LYS A 113 -6.77 13.60 3.37
C LYS A 113 -5.75 12.49 3.59
N LEU A 114 -5.84 11.39 2.84
CA LEU A 114 -4.90 10.28 2.93
C LEU A 114 -3.47 10.72 2.58
N VAL A 115 -3.30 11.45 1.47
CA VAL A 115 -1.98 11.93 1.04
C VAL A 115 -1.39 12.93 2.04
N TYR A 116 -2.17 13.90 2.51
CA TYR A 116 -1.68 14.86 3.51
C TYR A 116 -1.31 14.21 4.84
N SER A 117 -2.01 13.14 5.23
CA SER A 117 -1.76 12.44 6.50
C SER A 117 -0.42 11.71 6.56
N ILE A 118 0.24 11.50 5.41
CA ILE A 118 1.62 10.98 5.40
C ILE A 118 2.55 11.95 6.12
N GLN A 119 2.31 13.25 5.97
CA GLN A 119 3.13 14.28 6.59
C GLN A 119 2.84 14.34 8.10
N GLY A 120 3.80 13.89 8.90
CA GLY A 120 3.71 13.90 10.36
C GLY A 120 3.12 12.63 10.99
N ALA A 121 2.72 11.64 10.18
CA ALA A 121 2.38 10.32 10.68
C ALA A 121 3.62 9.60 11.24
N GLY A 122 3.41 8.79 12.28
CA GLY A 122 4.44 7.89 12.79
C GLY A 122 4.72 6.74 11.80
N PRO A 123 5.88 6.04 11.91
CA PRO A 123 6.32 5.06 10.92
C PRO A 123 5.25 4.02 10.56
N LYS A 124 4.61 3.41 11.57
CA LYS A 124 3.58 2.39 11.34
C LYS A 124 2.34 2.90 10.61
N MET A 125 1.95 4.16 10.83
CA MET A 125 0.81 4.77 10.15
C MET A 125 1.17 5.06 8.69
N CYS A 126 2.38 5.57 8.43
CA CYS A 126 2.88 5.77 7.07
C CYS A 126 2.91 4.48 6.26
N GLU A 127 3.31 3.36 6.88
CA GLU A 127 3.33 2.04 6.21
C GLU A 127 1.93 1.64 5.72
N ASN A 128 0.93 1.76 6.57
CA ASN A 128 -0.44 1.43 6.22
C ASN A 128 -1.04 2.43 5.21
N LEU A 129 -0.73 3.73 5.35
CA LEU A 129 -1.14 4.76 4.38
C LEU A 129 -0.59 4.45 2.98
N VAL A 130 0.69 4.10 2.87
CA VAL A 130 1.30 3.74 1.58
C VAL A 130 0.66 2.49 0.99
N LYS A 131 0.36 1.47 1.80
CA LYS A 131 -0.37 0.28 1.32
C LYS A 131 -1.72 0.66 0.71
N VAL A 132 -2.52 1.45 1.42
CA VAL A 132 -3.82 1.95 0.93
C VAL A 132 -3.65 2.75 -0.35
N LEU A 133 -2.67 3.67 -0.40
CA LEU A 133 -2.41 4.49 -1.58
C LEU A 133 -1.88 3.70 -2.78
N VAL A 134 -1.13 2.62 -2.55
CA VAL A 134 -0.73 1.69 -3.62
C VAL A 134 -1.96 1.04 -4.25
N PHE A 135 -2.94 0.60 -3.47
CA PHE A 135 -4.19 0.06 -4.02
C PHE A 135 -4.98 1.12 -4.79
N ILE A 136 -5.15 2.31 -4.21
CA ILE A 136 -5.84 3.43 -4.87
C ILE A 136 -5.14 3.85 -6.18
N SER A 137 -3.80 3.81 -6.21
CA SER A 137 -3.01 4.25 -7.36
C SER A 137 -3.32 3.48 -8.65
N LYS A 138 -3.78 2.24 -8.55
CA LYS A 138 -4.15 1.44 -9.74
C LYS A 138 -5.22 2.10 -10.61
N HIS A 139 -6.10 2.91 -10.00
CA HIS A 139 -7.17 3.62 -10.71
C HIS A 139 -6.99 5.13 -10.68
N LYS A 140 -6.30 5.66 -9.67
CA LYS A 140 -6.26 7.10 -9.35
C LYS A 140 -4.83 7.65 -9.21
N MET A 141 -3.83 7.02 -9.85
CA MET A 141 -2.43 7.46 -9.77
C MET A 141 -2.27 8.96 -10.09
N GLN A 142 -2.83 9.45 -11.19
CA GLN A 142 -2.72 10.87 -11.56
C GLN A 142 -3.31 11.80 -10.50
N GLU A 143 -4.44 11.41 -9.89
CA GLU A 143 -5.06 12.19 -8.81
C GLU A 143 -4.14 12.24 -7.59
N ILE A 144 -3.57 11.11 -7.15
CA ILE A 144 -2.62 11.03 -6.04
C ILE A 144 -1.44 11.97 -6.27
N LEU A 145 -0.79 11.87 -7.43
CA LEU A 145 0.44 12.61 -7.70
C LEU A 145 0.20 14.11 -7.88
N SER A 146 -1.04 14.50 -8.24
CA SER A 146 -1.44 15.91 -8.35
C SER A 146 -1.68 16.60 -7.00
N ILE A 147 -1.85 15.85 -5.92
CA ILE A 147 -2.08 16.41 -4.58
C ILE A 147 -0.77 17.01 -4.05
N PRO A 148 -0.77 18.24 -3.50
CA PRO A 148 0.39 18.81 -2.85
C PRO A 148 0.96 17.88 -1.77
N ASN A 149 2.29 17.82 -1.66
CA ASN A 149 3.02 16.90 -0.76
C ASN A 149 2.90 15.41 -1.13
N SER A 150 2.36 15.06 -2.30
CA SER A 150 2.40 13.69 -2.83
C SER A 150 3.82 13.11 -2.84
N ARG A 151 4.86 13.93 -2.97
CA ARG A 151 6.27 13.50 -2.86
C ARG A 151 6.56 12.62 -1.64
N ASN A 152 5.95 12.90 -0.48
CA ASN A 152 6.13 12.07 0.72
C ASN A 152 5.64 10.63 0.49
N PHE A 153 4.58 10.43 -0.30
CA PHE A 153 4.15 9.10 -0.72
C PHE A 153 5.24 8.40 -1.53
N GLY A 154 5.88 9.09 -2.48
CA GLY A 154 6.96 8.53 -3.29
C GLY A 154 8.17 8.09 -2.46
N GLU A 155 8.61 8.93 -1.52
CA GLU A 155 9.75 8.63 -0.64
C GLU A 155 9.48 7.40 0.24
N ILE A 156 8.29 7.32 0.86
CA ILE A 156 7.95 6.19 1.72
C ILE A 156 7.68 4.93 0.88
N LEU A 157 7.13 5.06 -0.33
CA LEU A 157 6.96 3.95 -1.26
C LEU A 157 8.31 3.29 -1.59
N ILE A 158 9.34 4.07 -1.92
CA ILE A 158 10.70 3.53 -2.19
C ILE A 158 11.32 2.95 -0.91
N TYR A 159 11.17 3.63 0.22
CA TYR A 159 11.65 3.13 1.52
C TYR A 159 11.05 1.76 1.86
N ARG A 160 9.77 1.56 1.53
CA ARG A 160 9.05 0.30 1.75
C ARG A 160 9.37 -0.76 0.71
N LEU A 161 9.51 -0.39 -0.55
CA LEU A 161 9.95 -1.30 -1.61
C LEU A 161 11.25 -2.03 -1.21
N ASN A 162 12.21 -1.32 -0.61
CA ASN A 162 13.48 -1.90 -0.15
C ASN A 162 13.34 -2.93 1.01
N ARG A 163 12.19 -2.98 1.69
CA ARG A 163 11.94 -3.87 2.84
C ARG A 163 10.83 -4.88 2.60
N ALA A 164 10.05 -4.67 1.54
CA ALA A 164 8.95 -5.53 1.19
C ALA A 164 9.46 -6.89 0.67
N GLN A 165 8.61 -7.91 0.78
CA GLN A 165 8.88 -9.26 0.26
C GLN A 165 7.61 -9.80 -0.42
N GLY A 166 7.80 -10.80 -1.30
CA GLY A 166 6.72 -11.48 -2.01
C GLY A 166 5.77 -10.51 -2.72
N ILE A 167 4.47 -10.70 -2.51
CA ILE A 167 3.39 -9.93 -3.16
C ILE A 167 3.48 -8.44 -2.85
N GLU A 168 3.87 -8.06 -1.63
CA GLU A 168 4.01 -6.64 -1.26
C GLU A 168 5.11 -5.96 -2.09
N LYS A 169 6.26 -6.63 -2.26
CA LYS A 169 7.38 -6.10 -3.06
C LYS A 169 6.97 -5.95 -4.53
N LYS A 170 6.29 -6.96 -5.08
CA LYS A 170 5.76 -6.95 -6.44
C LYS A 170 4.82 -5.76 -6.68
N LEU A 171 3.85 -5.55 -5.79
CA LEU A 171 2.90 -4.43 -5.89
C LEU A 171 3.60 -3.08 -5.82
N MET A 172 4.49 -2.88 -4.85
CA MET A 172 5.24 -1.63 -4.71
C MET A 172 6.14 -1.36 -5.91
N LEU A 173 6.85 -2.37 -6.41
CA LEU A 173 7.72 -2.25 -7.57
C LEU A 173 6.92 -1.88 -8.82
N LYS A 174 5.76 -2.51 -9.00
CA LYS A 174 4.86 -2.19 -10.10
C LYS A 174 4.37 -0.74 -10.01
N THR A 175 3.92 -0.29 -8.84
CA THR A 175 3.50 1.11 -8.64
C THR A 175 4.64 2.09 -8.91
N VAL A 176 5.86 1.85 -8.40
CA VAL A 176 7.02 2.71 -8.70
C VAL A 176 7.29 2.76 -10.21
N THR A 177 7.25 1.61 -10.88
CA THR A 177 7.46 1.49 -12.33
C THR A 177 6.42 2.27 -13.12
N ASP A 178 5.15 2.13 -12.77
CA ASP A 178 4.05 2.83 -13.43
C ASP A 178 4.14 4.35 -13.24
N ILE A 179 4.60 4.81 -12.07
CA ILE A 179 4.90 6.23 -11.81
C ILE A 179 6.05 6.71 -12.70
N ILE A 180 7.16 5.97 -12.79
CA ILE A 180 8.31 6.36 -13.63
C ILE A 180 7.89 6.48 -15.10
N PHE A 181 7.11 5.52 -15.62
CA PHE A 181 6.63 5.58 -17.00
C PHE A 181 5.68 6.74 -17.26
N SER A 182 4.74 6.97 -16.35
CA SER A 182 3.64 7.93 -16.56
C SER A 182 4.05 9.37 -16.20
N PHE A 183 4.99 9.51 -15.26
CA PHE A 183 5.43 10.77 -14.67
C PHE A 183 6.96 10.74 -14.45
N PRO A 184 7.78 10.79 -15.52
CA PRO A 184 9.23 10.59 -15.44
C PRO A 184 9.95 11.62 -14.54
N ASP A 185 9.37 12.81 -14.35
CA ASP A 185 9.92 13.87 -13.50
C ASP A 185 9.45 13.78 -12.03
N TYR A 186 8.59 12.81 -11.70
CA TYR A 186 8.02 12.69 -10.36
C TYR A 186 9.05 12.28 -9.32
N PHE A 187 10.05 11.46 -9.65
CA PHE A 187 11.11 11.07 -8.72
C PHE A 187 12.37 11.91 -8.96
N TYR A 188 13.10 12.24 -7.89
CA TYR A 188 14.41 12.87 -8.08
C TYR A 188 15.43 11.83 -8.56
N ILE A 189 16.52 12.29 -9.17
CA ILE A 189 17.61 11.41 -9.61
C ILE A 189 18.13 10.52 -8.48
N ASN A 190 18.20 11.03 -7.24
CA ASN A 190 18.62 10.22 -6.09
C ASN A 190 17.62 9.12 -5.75
N ASP A 191 16.32 9.38 -5.90
CA ASP A 191 15.27 8.37 -5.70
C ASP A 191 15.39 7.27 -6.76
N LEU A 192 15.59 7.66 -8.04
CA LEU A 192 15.80 6.73 -9.15
C LEU A 192 17.05 5.86 -8.96
N LYS A 193 18.14 6.41 -8.37
CA LYS A 193 19.33 5.62 -8.00
C LYS A 193 18.99 4.54 -6.98
N VAL A 194 18.22 4.87 -5.94
CA VAL A 194 17.79 3.89 -4.94
C VAL A 194 16.91 2.80 -5.58
N VAL A 195 15.98 3.17 -6.45
CA VAL A 195 15.17 2.19 -7.20
C VAL A 195 16.06 1.29 -8.06
N CYS A 196 17.05 1.87 -8.77
CA CYS A 196 18.01 1.14 -9.57
C CYS A 196 18.83 0.16 -8.72
N ASP A 197 19.29 0.59 -7.54
CA ASP A 197 20.03 -0.27 -6.61
C ASP A 197 19.20 -1.49 -6.21
N ILE A 198 17.94 -1.25 -5.79
CA ILE A 198 17.01 -2.33 -5.40
C ILE A 198 16.78 -3.31 -6.55
N VAL A 199 16.52 -2.80 -7.76
CA VAL A 199 16.21 -3.62 -8.94
C VAL A 199 17.43 -4.45 -9.36
N VAL A 200 18.60 -3.84 -9.46
CA VAL A 200 19.82 -4.55 -9.90
C VAL A 200 20.25 -5.58 -8.86
N ASP A 201 20.14 -5.27 -7.57
CA ASP A 201 20.44 -6.23 -6.51
C ASP A 201 19.45 -7.41 -6.54
N SER A 202 18.16 -7.14 -6.79
CA SER A 202 17.13 -8.18 -6.92
C SER A 202 17.35 -9.07 -8.14
N LEU A 203 17.73 -8.50 -9.29
CA LEU A 203 18.10 -9.25 -10.50
C LEU A 203 19.36 -10.08 -10.30
N SER A 204 20.38 -9.52 -9.64
CA SER A 204 21.65 -10.22 -9.35
C SER A 204 21.43 -11.42 -8.44
N ASN A 205 20.50 -11.31 -7.49
CA ASN A 205 20.11 -12.41 -6.59
C ASN A 205 19.10 -13.38 -7.21
N GLN A 206 18.69 -13.17 -8.47
CA GLN A 206 17.75 -14.02 -9.21
C GLN A 206 16.42 -14.26 -8.45
N GLU A 207 15.81 -13.19 -7.92
CA GLU A 207 14.49 -13.29 -7.30
C GLU A 207 13.40 -13.63 -8.34
N GLU A 208 13.19 -14.92 -8.59
CA GLU A 208 12.33 -15.45 -9.67
C GLU A 208 10.89 -14.91 -9.62
N GLU A 209 10.34 -14.72 -8.41
CA GLU A 209 8.94 -14.30 -8.18
C GLU A 209 8.62 -12.90 -8.73
N ILE A 210 9.63 -12.04 -8.85
CA ILE A 210 9.49 -10.64 -9.29
C ILE A 210 10.44 -10.28 -10.44
N LEU A 211 10.99 -11.30 -11.12
CA LEU A 211 11.98 -11.14 -12.17
C LEU A 211 11.44 -10.27 -13.32
N THR A 212 10.18 -10.45 -13.70
CA THR A 212 9.54 -9.69 -14.77
C THR A 212 9.39 -8.22 -14.39
N GLU A 213 8.92 -7.95 -13.17
CA GLU A 213 8.72 -6.60 -12.64
C GLU A 213 10.04 -5.86 -12.49
N ASN A 214 11.12 -6.55 -12.11
CA ASN A 214 12.46 -5.96 -12.07
C ASN A 214 12.95 -5.53 -13.47
N TYR A 215 12.77 -6.36 -14.50
CA TYR A 215 13.13 -5.96 -15.86
C TYR A 215 12.24 -4.83 -16.41
N GLU A 216 10.96 -4.82 -16.04
CA GLU A 216 10.06 -3.73 -16.39
C GLU A 216 10.49 -2.41 -15.73
N ALA A 217 10.80 -2.44 -14.44
CA ALA A 217 11.32 -1.30 -13.68
C ALA A 217 12.64 -0.78 -14.26
N LEU A 218 13.56 -1.69 -14.62
CA LEU A 218 14.82 -1.33 -15.27
C LEU A 218 14.58 -0.67 -16.62
N THR A 219 13.64 -1.17 -17.41
CA THR A 219 13.23 -0.53 -18.68
C THR A 219 12.74 0.89 -18.44
N ALA A 220 11.88 1.10 -17.43
CA ALA A 220 11.37 2.43 -17.06
C ALA A 220 12.49 3.38 -16.65
N LEU A 221 13.47 2.91 -15.87
CA LEU A 221 14.64 3.71 -15.48
C LEU A 221 15.47 4.13 -16.71
N MET A 222 15.68 3.23 -17.67
CA MET A 222 16.39 3.54 -18.91
C MET A 222 15.61 4.48 -19.84
N ASP A 223 14.30 4.65 -19.63
CA ASP A 223 13.45 5.60 -20.37
C ASP A 223 13.63 7.03 -19.88
N VAL A 224 14.07 7.21 -18.63
CA VAL A 224 14.35 8.54 -18.07
C VAL A 224 15.70 9.01 -18.58
N LYS A 225 15.67 9.86 -19.62
CA LYS A 225 16.86 10.34 -20.34
C LYS A 225 17.98 10.85 -19.41
N ASP A 226 17.64 11.76 -18.51
CA ASP A 226 18.61 12.37 -17.60
C ASP A 226 19.22 11.37 -16.61
N PHE A 227 18.51 10.27 -16.31
CA PHE A 227 19.04 9.19 -15.48
C PHE A 227 19.94 8.25 -16.30
N PHE A 228 19.50 7.88 -17.50
CA PHE A 228 20.24 6.99 -18.41
C PHE A 228 21.61 7.54 -18.76
N ASP A 229 21.70 8.85 -19.05
CA ASP A 229 22.95 9.53 -19.42
C ASP A 229 24.01 9.51 -18.30
N LEU A 230 23.62 9.26 -17.05
CA LEU A 230 24.55 9.15 -15.91
C LEU A 230 25.35 7.85 -15.92
N LYS A 231 24.93 6.83 -16.69
CA LYS A 231 25.53 5.49 -16.72
C LYS A 231 25.64 4.86 -15.31
N TYR A 232 24.70 5.16 -14.43
CA TYR A 232 24.68 4.64 -13.06
C TYR A 232 24.48 3.12 -13.07
N ARG A 233 25.34 2.37 -12.35
CA ARG A 233 25.36 0.88 -12.30
C ARG A 233 25.34 0.17 -13.66
N PHE A 234 25.85 0.83 -14.69
CA PHE A 234 25.79 0.32 -16.06
C PHE A 234 26.50 -1.04 -16.24
N SER A 235 27.63 -1.27 -15.57
CA SER A 235 28.34 -2.55 -15.59
C SER A 235 27.49 -3.70 -15.06
N GLU A 236 26.88 -3.51 -13.90
CA GLU A 236 26.08 -4.52 -13.23
C GLU A 236 24.77 -4.77 -14.00
N ILE A 237 24.16 -3.71 -14.55
CA ILE A 237 23.04 -3.82 -15.48
C ILE A 237 23.42 -4.69 -16.68
N TYR A 238 24.58 -4.44 -17.28
CA TYR A 238 25.05 -5.22 -18.41
C TYR A 238 25.24 -6.70 -18.05
N GLU A 239 25.77 -7.00 -16.86
CA GLU A 239 25.97 -8.36 -16.35
C GLU A 239 24.65 -9.11 -16.14
N VAL A 240 23.65 -8.49 -15.49
CA VAL A 240 22.35 -9.15 -15.24
C VAL A 240 21.55 -9.40 -16.53
N LEU A 241 21.87 -8.70 -17.61
CA LEU A 241 21.26 -8.89 -18.93
C LEU A 241 21.94 -9.99 -19.77
N GLN A 242 23.05 -10.58 -19.32
CA GLN A 242 23.72 -11.70 -20.01
C GLN A 242 23.03 -13.06 -19.77
N VAL A 243 21.88 -13.08 -19.10
CA VAL A 243 21.11 -14.30 -18.80
C VAL A 243 20.26 -14.72 -20.01
N PRO A 244 20.19 -16.02 -20.39
CA PRO A 244 19.65 -16.42 -21.69
C PRO A 244 18.11 -16.35 -21.77
N GLU A 245 17.67 -15.63 -22.81
CA GLU A 245 16.46 -15.75 -23.65
C GLU A 245 15.05 -15.95 -23.05
N GLY A 246 14.13 -15.09 -23.51
CA GLY A 246 12.68 -15.25 -23.43
C GLY A 246 11.91 -13.98 -23.04
N ASN A 247 12.56 -13.03 -22.36
CA ASN A 247 11.91 -11.83 -21.85
C ASN A 247 12.09 -10.64 -22.82
N SER A 248 10.98 -10.12 -23.34
CA SER A 248 10.95 -8.98 -24.28
C SER A 248 11.52 -7.68 -23.69
N TYR A 249 11.53 -7.53 -22.36
CA TYR A 249 12.16 -6.40 -21.69
C TYR A 249 13.69 -6.43 -21.82
N ILE A 250 14.32 -7.61 -21.76
CA ILE A 250 15.78 -7.76 -21.90
C ILE A 250 16.23 -7.21 -23.26
N LEU A 251 15.51 -7.57 -24.33
CA LEU A 251 15.81 -7.08 -25.69
C LEU A 251 15.71 -5.56 -25.79
N LYS A 252 14.64 -4.95 -25.22
CA LYS A 252 14.47 -3.50 -25.21
C LYS A 252 15.60 -2.78 -24.47
N ILE A 253 16.03 -3.33 -23.34
CA ILE A 253 17.12 -2.74 -22.54
C ILE A 253 18.45 -2.88 -23.29
N GLN A 254 18.71 -4.05 -23.88
CA GLN A 254 19.91 -4.30 -24.70
C GLN A 254 19.98 -3.34 -25.90
N ASP A 255 18.89 -3.16 -26.64
CA ASP A 255 18.83 -2.23 -27.79
C ASP A 255 19.22 -0.80 -27.38
N ARG A 256 18.72 -0.33 -26.22
CA ARG A 256 19.09 0.98 -25.68
C ARG A 256 20.55 1.07 -25.29
N ILE A 257 21.05 0.08 -24.55
CA ILE A 257 22.46 0.02 -24.17
C ILE A 257 23.35 0.08 -25.42
N TYR A 258 23.04 -0.68 -26.46
CA TYR A 258 23.81 -0.67 -27.72
C TYR A 258 23.74 0.68 -28.44
N SER A 259 22.59 1.34 -28.46
CA SER A 259 22.47 2.69 -29.01
C SER A 259 23.31 3.74 -28.26
N MET A 260 23.53 3.55 -26.96
CA MET A 260 24.36 4.45 -26.16
C MET A 260 25.86 4.21 -26.36
N ILE A 261 26.26 2.95 -26.59
CA ILE A 261 27.66 2.61 -26.88
C ILE A 261 28.08 3.07 -28.29
N SER A 262 27.12 3.16 -29.21
CA SER A 262 27.35 3.48 -30.63
C SER A 262 27.38 4.99 -30.94
N ASN A 263 27.04 5.84 -29.97
CA ASN A 263 27.11 7.32 -30.06
C ASN A 263 28.26 7.86 -29.20
#